data_AF-A0A850Q3L8-F1
#
_entry.id   AF-A0A850Q3L8-F1
#
_cell.length_a   1.000
_cell.length_b   1.000
_cell.length_c   1.000
_cell.angle_alpha   90.00
_cell.angle_beta   90.00
_cell.angle_gamma   90.00
#
_symmetry.space_group_name_H-M   'P 1'
#
loop_
_entity.id
_entity.type
_entity.pdbx_description
1 polymer ?
#
loop_
_entity_poly.entity_id
_entity_poly.type
_entity_poly.pdbx_seq_one_letter_code
_entity_poly.pdbx_strand_id
1 'polypeptide(L)'
;MKTLYKLDTLFSRANIRYNLNPNSLTLLDQNKQSKKLFNLNWHGGNYEKNYSIILKLLVSNKNSILFLTGFSEVSVMDAIKSATDENFLSRVNTFTKSSINQNPLTFEMISETEGVRYTVFKSTIKHFAQMPIQR
;
A
#
# COMPACT_ATOMS: atom_id res chain seq x y z
N MET A 1 6.05 -4.52 19.59
CA MET A 1 4.63 -4.88 19.85
C MET A 1 3.68 -3.69 19.90
N LYS A 2 3.94 -2.62 20.69
CA LYS A 2 3.02 -1.46 20.78
C LYS A 2 2.76 -0.73 19.43
N THR A 3 3.76 -0.64 18.56
CA THR A 3 3.63 0.03 17.24
C THR A 3 2.80 -0.79 16.25
N LEU A 4 2.98 -2.12 16.24
CA LEU A 4 2.20 -3.04 15.39
C LEU A 4 0.72 -3.00 15.77
N TYR A 5 0.42 -3.06 17.08
CA TYR A 5 -0.96 -2.95 17.60
C TYR A 5 -1.64 -1.63 17.22
N LYS A 6 -0.91 -0.50 17.21
CA LYS A 6 -1.44 0.79 16.77
C LYS A 6 -1.72 0.81 15.27
N LEU A 7 -0.87 0.19 14.46
CA LEU A 7 -1.09 0.02 13.02
C LEU A 7 -2.29 -0.89 12.73
N ASP A 8 -2.40 -2.03 13.41
CA ASP A 8 -3.55 -2.94 13.26
C ASP A 8 -4.86 -2.26 13.65
N THR A 9 -4.87 -1.51 14.75
CA THR A 9 -6.04 -0.74 15.19
C THR A 9 -6.41 0.34 14.18
N LEU A 10 -5.42 1.00 13.59
CA LEU A 10 -5.65 2.02 12.59
C LEU A 10 -6.15 1.40 11.28
N PHE A 11 -5.59 0.25 10.90
CA PHE A 11 -6.00 -0.50 9.72
C PHE A 11 -7.41 -1.05 9.84
N SER A 12 -7.77 -1.60 11.01
CA SER A 12 -9.14 -2.06 11.26
C SER A 12 -10.14 -0.91 11.21
N ARG A 13 -9.80 0.28 11.74
CA ARG A 13 -10.68 1.47 11.76
C ARG A 13 -10.86 2.11 10.39
N ALA A 14 -9.83 2.04 9.55
CA ALA A 14 -9.88 2.52 8.19
C ALA A 14 -10.52 1.53 7.20
N ASN A 15 -11.07 0.42 7.70
CA ASN A 15 -11.61 -0.69 6.89
C ASN A 15 -10.60 -1.23 5.86
N ILE A 16 -9.32 -1.09 6.19
CA ILE A 16 -8.20 -1.58 5.40
C ILE A 16 -8.14 -3.08 5.66
N ARG A 17 -8.25 -3.86 4.59
CA ARG A 17 -8.44 -5.30 4.67
C ARG A 17 -7.10 -5.99 4.64
N TYR A 18 -6.26 -5.74 5.64
CA TYR A 18 -4.97 -6.41 5.78
C TYR A 18 -4.84 -7.11 7.13
N ASN A 19 -4.10 -8.22 7.12
CA ASN A 19 -3.53 -8.82 8.31
C ASN A 19 -1.99 -8.75 8.22
N LEU A 20 -1.35 -8.20 9.23
CA LEU A 20 0.11 -8.05 9.33
C LEU A 20 0.67 -9.08 10.30
N ASN A 21 1.44 -10.02 9.77
CA ASN A 21 2.27 -10.92 10.57
C ASN A 21 3.75 -10.51 10.41
N PRO A 22 4.65 -10.96 11.31
CA PRO A 22 6.05 -10.59 11.28
C PRO A 22 6.73 -10.73 9.90
N ASN A 23 6.38 -11.77 9.15
CA ASN A 23 6.98 -12.08 7.84
C ASN A 23 5.96 -12.18 6.70
N SER A 24 4.73 -11.68 6.89
CA SER A 24 3.73 -11.74 5.82
C SER A 24 2.66 -10.65 5.94
N LEU A 25 2.20 -10.18 4.80
CA LEU A 25 1.03 -9.32 4.65
C LEU A 25 -0.07 -10.13 3.94
N THR A 26 -1.25 -10.22 4.54
CA THR A 26 -2.40 -10.89 3.92
C THR A 26 -3.49 -9.88 3.61
N LEU A 27 -3.87 -9.76 2.35
CA LEU A 27 -5.04 -9.01 1.89
C LEU A 27 -6.30 -9.84 2.13
N LEU A 28 -7.29 -9.26 2.78
CA LEU A 28 -8.57 -9.87 3.13
C LEU A 28 -9.69 -9.39 2.21
N ASP A 29 -10.69 -10.22 1.98
CA ASP A 29 -11.90 -9.84 1.26
C ASP A 29 -12.91 -9.11 2.16
N GLN A 30 -14.09 -8.79 1.60
CA GLN A 30 -15.18 -8.13 2.33
C GLN A 30 -15.67 -8.93 3.55
N ASN A 31 -15.48 -10.25 3.53
CA ASN A 31 -15.89 -11.18 4.58
C ASN A 31 -14.73 -11.51 5.55
N LYS A 32 -13.63 -10.75 5.49
CA LYS A 32 -12.39 -10.97 6.24
C LYS A 32 -11.69 -12.30 5.95
N GLN A 33 -12.00 -12.94 4.82
CA GLN A 33 -11.29 -14.14 4.37
C GLN A 33 -10.03 -13.76 3.60
N SER A 34 -9.01 -14.61 3.67
CA SER A 34 -7.74 -14.39 2.97
C SER A 34 -7.93 -14.40 1.45
N LYS A 35 -7.63 -13.29 0.79
CA LYS A 35 -7.67 -13.13 -0.67
C LYS A 35 -6.30 -13.27 -1.31
N LYS A 36 -5.25 -12.69 -0.71
CA LYS A 36 -3.88 -12.73 -1.27
C LYS A 36 -2.83 -12.62 -0.17
N LEU A 37 -1.81 -13.48 -0.22
CA LEU A 37 -0.69 -13.48 0.72
C LEU A 37 0.57 -12.92 0.04
N PHE A 38 1.29 -12.08 0.76
CA PHE A 38 2.58 -11.51 0.37
C PHE A 38 3.61 -11.86 1.45
N ASN A 39 4.71 -12.50 1.06
CA ASN A 39 5.77 -12.91 2.00
C ASN A 39 6.82 -11.81 2.12
N LEU A 40 7.08 -11.37 3.35
CA LEU A 40 8.08 -10.33 3.64
C LEU A 40 9.43 -11.01 3.89
N ASN A 41 10.44 -10.62 3.12
CA ASN A 41 11.80 -11.12 3.26
C ASN A 41 12.65 -10.01 3.89
N TRP A 42 12.67 -9.96 5.22
CA TRP A 42 13.45 -8.98 5.97
C TRP A 42 14.89 -9.46 6.11
N HIS A 43 15.78 -9.00 5.22
CA HIS A 43 17.21 -9.26 5.30
C HIS A 43 17.93 -7.91 5.28
N GLY A 44 18.61 -7.57 6.37
CA GLY A 44 19.37 -6.32 6.43
C GLY A 44 20.61 -6.38 5.53
N GLY A 45 20.85 -5.30 4.77
CA GLY A 45 22.20 -4.90 4.37
C GLY A 45 22.59 -4.96 2.90
N ASN A 46 22.08 -5.91 2.09
CA ASN A 46 22.70 -6.17 0.77
C ASN A 46 21.76 -6.27 -0.44
N TYR A 47 20.48 -6.57 -0.26
CA TYR A 47 19.47 -6.56 -1.32
C TYR A 47 18.11 -6.73 -0.67
N GLU A 48 17.18 -5.85 -1.01
CA GLU A 48 15.84 -5.84 -0.44
C GLU A 48 14.82 -6.06 -1.55
N LYS A 49 14.03 -7.12 -1.40
CA LYS A 49 12.83 -7.35 -2.19
C LYS A 49 11.64 -7.47 -1.26
N ASN A 50 10.86 -6.40 -1.14
CA ASN A 50 9.78 -6.26 -0.18
C ASN A 50 8.61 -5.51 -0.82
N TYR A 51 7.64 -5.08 0.00
CA TYR A 51 6.44 -4.42 -0.46
C TYR A 51 6.34 -2.99 0.07
N SER A 52 5.76 -2.12 -0.74
CA SER A 52 5.31 -0.79 -0.38
C SER A 52 3.79 -0.72 -0.49
N ILE A 53 3.16 0.01 0.43
CA ILE A 53 1.72 0.23 0.46
C ILE A 53 1.48 1.74 0.41
N ILE A 54 0.65 2.15 -0.54
CA ILE A 54 0.12 3.50 -0.62
C ILE A 54 -1.39 3.40 -0.47
N LEU A 55 -1.91 4.05 0.57
CA LEU A 55 -3.33 4.08 0.83
C LEU A 55 -3.77 5.50 1.07
N LYS A 56 -4.70 5.96 0.24
CA LYS A 56 -5.36 7.26 0.42
C LYS A 56 -6.79 7.01 0.86
N LEU A 57 -7.18 7.65 1.95
CA LEU A 57 -8.52 7.58 2.52
C LEU A 57 -9.13 8.97 2.58
N LEU A 58 -10.39 9.09 2.15
CA LEU A 58 -11.19 10.27 2.43
C LEU A 58 -11.83 10.13 3.82
N VAL A 59 -11.67 11.14 4.66
CA VAL A 59 -12.27 11.28 5.99
C VAL A 59 -13.39 12.32 5.91
N SER A 60 -14.27 12.36 6.92
CA SER A 60 -15.31 13.37 7.05
C SER A 60 -14.80 14.80 6.80
N ASN A 61 -15.66 15.64 6.21
CA ASN A 61 -15.38 17.04 5.85
C ASN A 61 -14.31 17.25 4.76
N LYS A 62 -14.25 16.34 3.76
CA LYS A 62 -13.30 16.42 2.61
C LYS A 62 -11.82 16.35 2.99
N ASN A 63 -11.49 16.04 4.24
CA ASN A 63 -10.13 15.78 4.65
C ASN A 63 -9.67 14.43 4.08
N SER A 64 -8.38 14.28 3.77
CA SER A 64 -7.84 12.99 3.34
C SER A 64 -6.60 12.63 4.15
N ILE A 65 -6.43 11.34 4.42
CA ILE A 65 -5.24 10.79 5.06
C ILE A 65 -4.53 9.91 4.03
N LEU A 66 -3.23 10.10 3.88
CA LEU A 66 -2.36 9.29 3.04
C LEU A 66 -1.40 8.49 3.92
N PHE A 67 -1.47 7.17 3.81
CA PHE A 67 -0.55 6.24 4.44
C PHE A 67 0.48 5.78 3.41
N LEU A 68 1.75 5.95 3.77
CA LEU A 68 2.90 5.48 3.02
C LEU A 68 3.65 4.51 3.92
N THR A 69 3.57 3.22 3.60
CA THR A 69 4.19 2.15 4.41
C THR A 69 5.14 1.36 3.54
N GLY A 70 6.30 1.02 4.07
CA GLY A 70 7.24 0.12 3.43
C GLY A 70 7.75 -0.90 4.43
N PHE A 71 7.94 -2.14 3.98
CA PHE A 71 8.52 -3.22 4.81
C PHE A 71 10.05 -3.29 4.71
N SER A 72 10.68 -2.28 4.10
CA SER A 72 12.13 -2.09 4.05
C SER A 72 12.43 -0.61 3.75
N GLU A 73 13.66 -0.15 3.95
CA GLU A 73 14.03 1.24 3.67
C GLU A 73 13.78 1.59 2.19
N VAL A 74 14.15 0.68 1.29
CA VAL A 74 13.90 0.81 -0.15
C VAL A 74 12.40 0.91 -0.44
N SER A 75 11.57 0.15 0.26
CA SER A 75 10.11 0.15 0.07
C SER A 75 9.45 1.43 0.60
N VAL A 76 9.98 2.02 1.67
CA VAL A 76 9.51 3.32 2.18
C VAL A 76 9.84 4.42 1.16
N MET A 77 11.05 4.41 0.62
CA MET A 77 11.47 5.37 -0.42
C MET A 77 10.61 5.25 -1.68
N ASP A 78 10.28 4.03 -2.10
CA ASP A 78 9.38 3.78 -3.23
C ASP A 78 7.96 4.30 -2.98
N ALA A 79 7.41 4.09 -1.78
CA ALA A 79 6.10 4.64 -1.40
C ALA A 79 6.07 6.17 -1.48
N ILE A 80 7.11 6.83 -0.95
CA ILE A 80 7.23 8.30 -0.97
C ILE A 80 7.36 8.80 -2.41
N LYS A 81 8.34 8.28 -3.16
CA LYS A 81 8.60 8.69 -4.54
C LYS A 81 7.35 8.53 -5.41
N SER A 82 6.65 7.40 -5.26
CA SER A 82 5.44 7.11 -6.03
C SER A 82 4.29 8.05 -5.68
N ALA A 83 4.12 8.40 -4.40
CA ALA A 83 3.07 9.31 -3.96
C ALA A 83 3.31 10.78 -4.36
N THR A 84 4.57 11.17 -4.52
CA THR A 84 4.97 12.52 -4.97
C THR A 84 5.14 12.64 -6.48
N ASP A 85 5.00 11.53 -7.22
CA ASP A 85 5.18 11.55 -8.68
C ASP A 85 3.98 12.22 -9.35
N GLU A 86 4.24 13.28 -10.11
CA GLU A 86 3.23 14.02 -10.87
C GLU A 86 2.47 13.11 -11.86
N ASN A 87 3.13 12.05 -12.34
CA ASN A 87 2.57 11.06 -13.26
C ASN A 87 2.02 9.82 -12.54
N PHE A 88 1.84 9.86 -11.21
CA PHE A 88 1.32 8.72 -10.45
C PHE A 88 -0.02 8.23 -11.00
N LEU A 89 -0.98 9.13 -11.20
CA LEU A 89 -2.33 8.79 -11.66
C LEU A 89 -2.32 8.19 -13.06
N SER A 90 -1.48 8.69 -13.97
CA SER A 90 -1.38 8.14 -15.33
C SER A 90 -0.79 6.73 -15.35
N ARG A 91 0.17 6.43 -14.46
CA ARG A 91 0.70 5.06 -14.30
C ARG A 91 -0.30 4.10 -13.71
N VAL A 92 -1.14 4.53 -12.77
CA VAL A 92 -2.16 3.67 -12.17
C VAL A 92 -3.28 3.36 -13.15
N ASN A 93 -3.64 4.32 -14.03
CA ASN A 93 -4.66 4.15 -15.07
C ASN A 93 -4.40 2.95 -15.99
N THR A 94 -3.13 2.57 -16.22
CA THR A 94 -2.79 1.40 -17.06
C THR A 94 -3.08 0.06 -16.37
N PHE A 95 -3.24 0.05 -15.05
CA PHE A 95 -3.56 -1.14 -14.26
C PHE A 95 -5.05 -1.26 -13.93
N THR A 96 -5.82 -0.18 -14.05
CA THR A 96 -7.29 -0.20 -13.90
C THR A 96 -7.96 -0.53 -15.22
N LYS A 97 -8.64 -1.69 -15.30
CA LYS A 97 -9.55 -2.01 -16.42
C LYS A 97 -10.79 -1.11 -16.46
N SER A 98 -11.03 -0.33 -15.41
CA SER A 98 -12.13 0.61 -15.27
C SER A 98 -11.64 2.03 -15.59
N SER A 99 -12.39 2.77 -16.40
CA SER A 99 -12.27 4.22 -16.44
C SER A 99 -12.43 4.74 -15.00
N ILE A 100 -11.44 5.49 -14.51
CA ILE A 100 -11.50 6.14 -13.19
C ILE A 100 -12.52 7.29 -13.28
N ASN A 101 -13.81 6.92 -13.35
CA ASN A 101 -14.95 7.84 -13.34
C ASN A 101 -15.36 8.20 -11.90
N GLN A 102 -14.65 7.71 -10.90
CA GLN A 102 -14.86 8.03 -9.50
C GLN A 102 -13.60 8.65 -8.92
N ASN A 103 -13.81 9.69 -8.10
CA ASN A 103 -12.82 10.53 -7.47
C ASN A 103 -11.51 9.78 -7.11
N PRO A 104 -10.33 10.17 -7.65
CA PRO A 104 -9.04 9.50 -7.43
C PRO A 104 -8.50 9.64 -5.99
N LEU A 105 -9.37 9.98 -5.04
CA LEU A 105 -9.03 10.41 -3.69
C LEU A 105 -9.15 9.29 -2.65
N THR A 106 -9.66 8.10 -3.01
CA THR A 106 -9.69 6.94 -2.11
C THR A 106 -9.23 5.68 -2.84
N PHE A 107 -8.04 5.17 -2.51
CA PHE A 107 -7.46 4.01 -3.18
C PHE A 107 -6.48 3.28 -2.28
N GLU A 108 -6.25 2.02 -2.62
CA GLU A 108 -5.28 1.13 -2.02
C GLU A 108 -4.37 0.56 -3.11
N MET A 109 -3.06 0.68 -2.93
CA MET A 109 -2.05 0.18 -3.85
C MET A 109 -0.97 -0.57 -3.08
N ILE A 110 -0.60 -1.75 -3.59
CA ILE A 110 0.57 -2.50 -3.14
C ILE A 110 1.52 -2.67 -4.32
N SER A 111 2.76 -2.25 -4.12
CA SER A 111 3.85 -2.50 -5.05
C SER A 111 4.87 -3.43 -4.43
N GLU A 112 5.44 -4.31 -5.25
CA GLU A 112 6.66 -5.04 -4.93
C GLU A 112 7.84 -4.18 -5.37
N THR A 113 8.76 -3.94 -4.44
CA THR A 113 9.92 -3.10 -4.64
C THR A 113 11.18 -3.94 -4.49
N GLU A 114 12.13 -3.71 -5.38
CA GLU A 114 13.44 -4.34 -5.41
C GLU A 114 14.53 -3.27 -5.45
N GLY A 115 15.54 -3.40 -4.59
CA GLY A 115 16.62 -2.42 -4.51
C GLY A 115 17.69 -2.71 -3.46
N VAL A 116 18.58 -1.76 -3.28
CA VAL A 116 19.67 -1.78 -2.29
C VAL A 116 19.79 -0.38 -1.71
N ARG A 117 19.92 -0.26 -0.38
CA ARG A 117 20.28 0.98 0.36
C ARG A 117 19.82 2.29 -0.32
N TYR A 118 18.61 2.74 -0.01
CA TYR A 118 18.00 3.97 -0.53
C TYR A 118 17.81 4.04 -2.06
N THR A 119 18.20 3.00 -2.81
CA THR A 119 18.06 2.94 -4.27
C THR A 119 17.02 1.90 -4.65
N VAL A 120 15.99 2.33 -5.38
CA VAL A 120 14.97 1.46 -5.96
C VAL A 120 15.40 1.10 -7.39
N PHE A 121 15.60 -0.18 -7.67
CA PHE A 121 15.91 -0.66 -9.02
C PHE A 121 14.64 -0.94 -9.82
N LYS A 122 13.65 -1.54 -9.16
CA LYS A 122 12.38 -1.92 -9.79
C LYS A 122 11.24 -1.78 -8.80
N SER A 123 10.13 -1.22 -9.27
CA SER A 123 8.85 -1.22 -8.56
C SER A 123 7.77 -1.75 -9.50
N THR A 124 6.94 -2.65 -9.00
CA THR A 124 5.88 -3.27 -9.80
C THR A 124 4.61 -3.35 -8.98
N ILE A 125 3.55 -2.71 -9.48
CA ILE A 125 2.22 -2.75 -8.84
C ILE A 125 1.69 -4.19 -8.87
N LYS A 126 1.45 -4.77 -7.69
CA LYS A 126 0.89 -6.13 -7.51
C LYS A 126 -0.59 -6.11 -7.16
N HIS A 127 -1.08 -4.97 -6.68
CA HIS A 127 -2.46 -4.74 -6.33
C HIS A 127 -2.80 -3.26 -6.46
N PHE A 128 -3.97 -2.99 -7.05
CA PHE A 128 -4.61 -1.69 -7.00
C PHE A 128 -6.12 -1.90 -6.85
N ALA A 129 -6.73 -1.18 -5.90
CA ALA A 129 -8.16 -1.17 -5.71
C ALA A 129 -8.62 0.25 -5.39
N GLN A 130 -9.63 0.71 -6.13
CA GLN A 130 -10.38 1.89 -5.72
C GLN A 130 -11.34 1.51 -4.59
N MET A 131 -11.34 2.30 -3.53
CA MET A 131 -12.21 2.05 -2.39
C MET A 131 -13.50 2.88 -2.52
N PRO A 132 -14.67 2.29 -2.21
CA PRO A 132 -15.91 3.05 -2.17
C PRO A 132 -15.84 4.10 -1.06
N ILE A 133 -16.34 5.30 -1.34
CA ILE A 133 -16.45 6.38 -0.34
C ILE A 133 -17.49 5.94 0.68
N GLN A 134 -17.07 5.71 1.93
CA GLN A 134 -18.00 5.51 3.03
C GLN A 134 -18.63 6.87 3.38
N ARG A 135 -19.95 6.98 3.21
CA ARG A 135 -20.74 8.15 3.62
C ARG A 135 -21.15 8.03 5.08
#